data_AF-A0A3D1H3V1-F1
#
_entry.id   AF-A0A3D1H3V1-F1
#
_cell.length_a   1.000
_cell.length_b   1.000
_cell.length_c   1.000
_cell.angle_alpha   90.00
_cell.angle_beta   90.00
_cell.angle_gamma   90.00
#
_symmetry.space_group_name_H-M   'P 1'
#
loop_
_entity.id
_entity.type
_entity.pdbx_description
1 polymer ?
#
loop_
_entity_poly.entity_id
_entity_poly.type
_entity_poly.pdbx_seq_one_letter_code
_entity_poly.pdbx_strand_id
1 'polypeptide(L)'
;LAPLSHLALPLIGEGEIWNYTANQREKAPSSSLSLGPKEGLALINGTQFMQAYGLQCLFKAKDILDRADVHAAMCLDAYDGRKEAFWAFSHQIRPHKGQLATAKAVLSHLEGSAILSQDKIHVQDPYSFRCVPQVHGASKDAYDHVAAVFETEINSVTDNPNVFPDEDLILSAGNFHGQPLALQLDYLAIAIAEIGSIAERRIYRLLEGKRGLPAFLTANPGLESGLMIAQYTAASIVSQNKQFCTPSSVDTIESSNGQEDHVSMGANAATKCLRVIENVERIQAIELLTASKALEFRRPLK
;
A
#
# COMPACT_ATOMS: atom_id res chain seq x y z
N LEU A 1 22.95 2.79 -8.14
CA LEU A 1 23.83 2.78 -9.33
C LEU A 1 23.02 2.70 -10.63
N ALA A 2 22.72 1.52 -11.18
CA ALA A 2 22.22 1.41 -12.56
C ALA A 2 20.99 2.28 -12.93
N PRO A 3 19.89 2.33 -12.14
CA PRO A 3 18.76 3.20 -12.48
C PRO A 3 19.13 4.69 -12.52
N LEU A 4 20.02 5.12 -11.62
CA LEU A 4 20.48 6.52 -11.56
C LEU A 4 21.48 6.82 -12.67
N SER A 5 22.27 5.84 -13.10
CA SER A 5 23.08 5.97 -14.33
C SER A 5 22.18 6.25 -15.53
N HIS A 6 21.11 5.46 -15.73
CA HIS A 6 20.16 5.71 -16.82
C HIS A 6 19.44 7.06 -16.70
N LEU A 7 19.16 7.53 -15.48
CA LEU A 7 18.61 8.87 -15.24
C LEU A 7 19.62 9.99 -15.58
N ALA A 8 20.91 9.76 -15.35
CA ALA A 8 21.96 10.75 -15.52
C ALA A 8 22.52 10.83 -16.96
N LEU A 9 22.47 9.74 -17.73
CA LEU A 9 22.98 9.70 -19.12
C LEU A 9 22.49 10.87 -20.00
N PRO A 10 21.20 11.26 -19.97
CA PRO A 10 20.73 12.39 -20.77
C PRO A 10 21.42 13.72 -20.46
N LEU A 11 21.96 13.91 -19.24
CA LEU A 11 22.67 15.15 -18.87
C LEU A 11 23.94 15.36 -19.70
N ILE A 12 24.57 14.27 -20.15
CA ILE A 12 25.79 14.29 -21.00
C ILE A 12 25.47 13.96 -22.47
N GLY A 13 24.20 13.96 -22.85
CA GLY A 13 23.76 13.72 -24.22
C GLY A 13 23.79 12.25 -24.64
N GLU A 14 23.76 11.33 -23.68
CA GLU A 14 23.68 9.89 -23.90
C GLU A 14 22.32 9.32 -23.49
N GLY A 15 22.03 8.08 -23.92
CA GLY A 15 20.80 7.38 -23.55
C GLY A 15 19.54 7.92 -24.24
N GLU A 16 18.39 7.68 -23.60
CA GLU A 16 17.06 7.98 -24.14
C GLU A 16 16.24 8.75 -23.10
N ILE A 17 15.35 9.62 -23.59
CA ILE A 17 14.34 10.32 -22.80
C ILE A 17 12.94 9.96 -23.29
N TRP A 18 11.94 10.17 -22.44
CA TRP A 18 10.54 10.01 -22.83
C TRP A 18 9.98 11.34 -23.35
N ASN A 19 9.54 11.36 -24.60
CA ASN A 19 8.83 12.49 -25.17
C ASN A 19 7.33 12.39 -24.84
N TYR A 20 6.87 13.23 -23.92
CA TYR A 20 5.46 13.23 -23.50
C TYR A 20 4.49 13.71 -24.59
N THR A 21 4.93 14.51 -25.56
CA THR A 21 4.08 14.99 -26.65
C THR A 21 3.90 13.92 -27.73
N ALA A 22 4.98 13.25 -28.10
CA ALA A 22 4.98 12.18 -29.09
C ALA A 22 4.64 10.79 -28.51
N ASN A 23 4.60 10.67 -27.17
CA ASN A 23 4.35 9.43 -26.43
C ASN A 23 5.29 8.28 -26.84
N GLN A 24 6.58 8.59 -26.98
CA GLN A 24 7.61 7.64 -27.41
C GLN A 24 8.96 7.93 -26.74
N ARG A 25 9.88 6.95 -26.81
CA ARG A 25 11.29 7.17 -26.45
C ARG A 25 12.03 7.84 -27.61
N GLU A 26 12.93 8.74 -27.29
CA GLU A 26 13.83 9.38 -28.24
C GLU A 26 15.24 9.50 -27.65
N LYS A 27 16.24 9.60 -28.52
CA LYS A 27 17.63 9.82 -28.09
C LYS A 27 17.74 11.15 -27.34
N ALA A 28 18.57 11.17 -26.30
CA ALA A 28 18.87 12.41 -25.60
C ALA A 28 19.48 13.45 -26.57
N PRO A 29 19.14 14.74 -26.42
CA PRO A 29 19.75 15.81 -27.21
C PRO A 29 21.25 15.92 -26.89
N SER A 30 22.05 16.41 -27.84
CA SER A 30 23.48 16.67 -27.60
C SER A 30 23.69 17.60 -26.42
N SER A 31 24.65 17.30 -25.55
CA SER A 31 25.00 18.12 -24.38
C SER A 31 26.43 18.64 -24.48
N SER A 32 26.67 19.83 -23.93
CA SER A 32 28.01 20.39 -23.71
C SER A 32 28.51 20.17 -22.27
N LEU A 33 27.73 19.50 -21.42
CA LEU A 33 28.10 19.20 -20.05
C LEU A 33 29.23 18.15 -20.05
N SER A 34 30.33 18.46 -19.39
CA SER A 34 31.42 17.54 -19.11
C SER A 34 31.54 17.38 -17.60
N LEU A 35 31.44 16.14 -17.12
CA LEU A 35 31.48 15.85 -15.69
C LEU A 35 32.91 15.99 -15.14
N GLY A 36 33.04 16.75 -14.07
CA GLY A 36 34.28 16.90 -13.31
C GLY A 36 34.56 15.73 -12.36
N PRO A 37 35.62 15.85 -11.53
CA PRO A 37 35.92 14.88 -10.50
C PRO A 37 34.71 14.64 -9.57
N LYS A 38 34.45 13.38 -9.22
CA LYS A 38 33.35 12.91 -8.34
C LYS A 38 31.92 13.09 -8.89
N GLU A 39 31.65 14.00 -9.81
CA GLU A 39 30.29 14.33 -10.25
C GLU A 39 29.52 13.11 -10.81
N GLY A 40 30.19 12.27 -11.60
CA GLY A 40 29.57 11.03 -12.09
C GLY A 40 29.13 10.08 -10.97
N LEU A 41 29.95 9.92 -9.93
CA LEU A 41 29.60 9.09 -8.77
C LEU A 41 28.50 9.74 -7.93
N ALA A 42 28.58 11.05 -7.72
CA ALA A 42 27.57 11.81 -6.98
C ALA A 42 26.18 11.71 -7.61
N LEU A 43 26.09 11.63 -8.94
CA LEU A 43 24.82 11.47 -9.66
C LEU A 43 24.20 10.08 -9.50
N ILE A 44 25.00 9.03 -9.28
CA ILE A 44 24.53 7.64 -9.36
C ILE A 44 24.54 6.87 -8.04
N ASN A 45 25.20 7.43 -7.01
CA ASN A 45 25.39 6.80 -5.72
C ASN A 45 24.41 7.36 -4.69
N GLY A 46 23.43 6.55 -4.31
CA GLY A 46 22.39 6.92 -3.37
C GLY A 46 21.15 6.04 -3.47
N THR A 47 20.13 6.40 -2.68
CA THR A 47 18.94 5.57 -2.47
C THR A 47 17.70 6.06 -3.25
N GLN A 48 17.86 7.03 -4.14
CA GLN A 48 16.78 7.79 -4.78
C GLN A 48 15.79 6.92 -5.58
N PHE A 49 16.22 5.80 -6.16
CA PHE A 49 15.29 4.86 -6.82
C PHE A 49 14.29 4.26 -5.83
N MET A 50 14.77 3.82 -4.67
CA MET A 50 13.95 3.24 -3.61
C MET A 50 13.07 4.32 -2.97
N GLN A 51 13.62 5.52 -2.76
CA GLN A 51 12.88 6.68 -2.28
C GLN A 51 11.70 7.01 -3.21
N ALA A 52 11.93 7.16 -4.51
CA ALA A 52 10.89 7.51 -5.47
C ALA A 52 9.73 6.50 -5.48
N TYR A 53 10.04 5.21 -5.52
CA TYR A 53 9.03 4.15 -5.42
C TYR A 53 8.33 4.15 -4.07
N GLY A 54 9.07 4.28 -2.96
CA GLY A 54 8.49 4.25 -1.63
C GLY A 54 7.59 5.45 -1.34
N LEU A 55 7.92 6.65 -1.82
CA LEU A 55 7.04 7.82 -1.76
C LEU A 55 5.75 7.60 -2.57
N GLN A 56 5.87 7.05 -3.78
CA GLN A 56 4.69 6.68 -4.58
C GLN A 56 3.82 5.63 -3.86
N CYS A 57 4.45 4.65 -3.21
CA CYS A 57 3.74 3.66 -2.39
C CYS A 57 3.07 4.31 -1.19
N LEU A 58 3.73 5.25 -0.50
CA LEU A 58 3.19 5.97 0.65
C LEU A 58 1.99 6.83 0.28
N PHE A 59 2.04 7.60 -0.81
CA PHE A 59 0.89 8.39 -1.25
C PHE A 59 -0.32 7.50 -1.55
N LYS A 60 -0.11 6.43 -2.32
CA LYS A 60 -1.18 5.47 -2.64
C LYS A 60 -1.66 4.69 -1.41
N ALA A 61 -0.77 4.31 -0.50
CA ALA A 61 -1.11 3.63 0.74
C ALA A 61 -1.97 4.52 1.64
N LYS A 62 -1.66 5.81 1.72
CA LYS A 62 -2.50 6.78 2.41
C LYS A 62 -3.91 6.81 1.83
N ASP A 63 -4.04 6.92 0.51
CA ASP A 63 -5.35 6.91 -0.16
C ASP A 63 -6.11 5.59 0.07
N ILE A 64 -5.41 4.45 0.07
CA ILE A 64 -5.98 3.14 0.41
C ILE A 64 -6.54 3.14 1.83
N LEU A 65 -5.76 3.61 2.80
CA LEU A 65 -6.13 3.59 4.22
C LEU A 65 -7.25 4.58 4.55
N ASP A 66 -7.25 5.75 3.91
CA ASP A 66 -8.28 6.78 4.10
C ASP A 66 -9.65 6.29 3.60
N ARG A 67 -9.72 5.57 2.47
CA ARG A 67 -10.99 5.01 1.97
C ARG A 67 -11.37 3.65 2.55
N ALA A 68 -10.42 2.90 3.13
CA ALA A 68 -10.66 1.56 3.67
C ALA A 68 -11.77 1.55 4.73
N ASP A 69 -11.81 2.56 5.60
CA ASP A 69 -12.81 2.65 6.66
C ASP A 69 -14.21 2.91 6.12
N VAL A 70 -14.33 3.77 5.10
CA VAL A 70 -15.60 4.04 4.41
C VAL A 70 -16.10 2.77 3.73
N HIS A 71 -15.23 2.07 3.00
CA HIS A 71 -15.62 0.81 2.34
C HIS A 71 -16.05 -0.24 3.36
N ALA A 72 -15.32 -0.38 4.47
CA ALA A 72 -15.68 -1.30 5.54
C ALA A 72 -17.02 -0.92 6.20
N ALA A 73 -17.28 0.38 6.41
CA ALA A 73 -18.56 0.87 6.90
C ALA A 73 -19.70 0.53 5.93
N MET A 74 -19.55 0.81 4.63
CA MET A 74 -20.53 0.44 3.61
C MET A 74 -20.80 -1.07 3.59
N CYS A 75 -19.75 -1.89 3.69
CA CYS A 75 -19.90 -3.34 3.77
C CYS A 75 -20.62 -3.77 5.05
N LEU A 76 -20.30 -3.19 6.21
CA LEU A 76 -20.95 -3.51 7.47
C LEU A 76 -22.44 -3.18 7.44
N ASP A 77 -22.76 -2.00 6.90
CA ASP A 77 -24.13 -1.53 6.72
C ASP A 77 -24.91 -2.46 5.79
N ALA A 78 -24.35 -2.73 4.60
CA ALA A 78 -24.95 -3.65 3.64
C ALA A 78 -25.11 -5.08 4.19
N TYR A 79 -24.19 -5.55 5.03
CA TYR A 79 -24.26 -6.87 5.66
C TYR A 79 -25.29 -6.94 6.80
N ASP A 80 -25.91 -5.81 7.17
CA ASP A 80 -26.77 -5.71 8.34
C ASP A 80 -26.02 -6.06 9.63
N GLY A 81 -24.77 -5.59 9.77
CA GLY A 81 -23.89 -5.90 10.90
C GLY A 81 -24.20 -5.18 12.21
N ARG A 82 -23.24 -5.19 13.13
CA ARG A 82 -23.30 -4.61 14.49
C ARG A 82 -22.28 -3.49 14.68
N LYS A 83 -22.76 -2.33 15.10
CA LYS A 83 -21.94 -1.14 15.38
C LYS A 83 -21.28 -1.18 16.76
N GLU A 84 -21.76 -2.04 17.66
CA GLU A 84 -21.30 -2.16 19.04
C GLU A 84 -19.83 -2.59 19.14
N ALA A 85 -19.34 -3.32 18.13
CA ALA A 85 -17.93 -3.68 17.99
C ALA A 85 -16.99 -2.48 17.83
N PHE A 86 -17.52 -1.31 17.47
CA PHE A 86 -16.79 -0.06 17.21
C PHE A 86 -16.93 0.95 18.35
N TRP A 87 -17.63 0.59 19.44
CA TRP A 87 -17.80 1.47 20.59
C TRP A 87 -16.48 1.71 21.33
N ALA A 88 -16.27 2.95 21.74
CA ALA A 88 -15.01 3.43 22.30
C ALA A 88 -14.51 2.61 23.51
N PHE A 89 -15.41 2.07 24.34
CA PHE A 89 -15.06 1.33 25.55
C PHE A 89 -14.06 0.19 25.30
N SER A 90 -14.29 -0.63 24.27
CA SER A 90 -13.41 -1.76 23.94
C SER A 90 -12.05 -1.30 23.42
N HIS A 91 -12.01 -0.17 22.72
CA HIS A 91 -10.78 0.34 22.11
C HIS A 91 -9.94 1.19 23.08
N GLN A 92 -10.55 1.80 24.09
CA GLN A 92 -9.84 2.57 25.12
C GLN A 92 -9.04 1.66 26.07
N ILE A 93 -9.53 0.46 26.36
CA ILE A 93 -8.80 -0.53 27.18
C ILE A 93 -7.68 -1.27 26.40
N ARG A 94 -7.57 -1.00 25.09
CA ARG A 94 -6.47 -1.47 24.22
C ARG A 94 -6.04 -0.33 23.27
N PRO A 95 -5.33 0.70 23.77
CA PRO A 95 -5.28 2.03 23.17
C PRO A 95 -4.23 2.17 22.06
N HIS A 96 -4.25 1.29 21.06
CA HIS A 96 -3.49 1.52 19.83
C HIS A 96 -4.11 2.69 19.07
N LYS A 97 -3.27 3.65 18.63
CA LYS A 97 -3.70 4.91 18.00
C LYS A 97 -4.55 4.64 16.77
N GLY A 98 -4.06 3.83 15.83
CA GLY A 98 -4.79 3.48 14.62
C GLY A 98 -6.09 2.74 14.90
N GLN A 99 -6.13 1.89 15.92
CA GLN A 99 -7.32 1.15 16.31
C GLN A 99 -8.43 2.08 16.81
N LEU A 100 -8.09 3.01 17.72
CA LEU A 100 -9.02 4.02 18.23
C LEU A 100 -9.55 4.92 17.11
N ALA A 101 -8.66 5.39 16.23
CA ALA A 101 -9.02 6.26 15.12
C ALA A 101 -9.96 5.55 14.13
N THR A 102 -9.65 4.31 13.77
CA THR A 102 -10.48 3.50 12.86
C THR A 102 -11.86 3.22 13.43
N ALA A 103 -11.94 2.83 14.71
CA ALA A 103 -13.23 2.56 15.35
C ALA A 103 -14.15 3.79 15.31
N LYS A 104 -13.58 4.96 15.63
CA LYS A 104 -14.29 6.24 15.56
C LYS A 104 -14.73 6.58 14.14
N ALA A 105 -13.85 6.45 13.15
CA ALA A 105 -14.14 6.77 11.76
C ALA A 105 -15.27 5.88 11.20
N VAL A 106 -15.16 4.56 11.35
CA VAL A 106 -16.19 3.63 10.89
C VAL A 106 -17.53 3.91 11.55
N LEU A 107 -17.56 4.13 12.87
CA LEU A 107 -18.80 4.44 13.57
C LEU A 107 -19.44 5.74 13.06
N SER A 108 -18.63 6.77 12.78
CA SER A 108 -19.12 8.04 12.25
C SER A 108 -19.75 7.93 10.85
N HIS A 109 -19.22 7.05 9.99
CA HIS A 109 -19.80 6.80 8.66
C HIS A 109 -21.14 6.06 8.70
N LEU A 110 -21.47 5.44 9.83
CA LEU A 110 -22.68 4.63 10.02
C LEU A 110 -23.78 5.38 10.77
N GLU A 111 -23.54 6.63 11.15
CA GLU A 111 -24.52 7.45 11.84
C GLU A 111 -25.78 7.64 10.98
N GLY A 112 -26.94 7.34 11.57
CA GLY A 112 -28.24 7.51 10.90
C GLY A 112 -28.67 6.36 9.97
N SER A 113 -27.87 5.31 9.79
CA SER A 113 -28.29 4.15 8.98
C SER A 113 -29.56 3.49 9.54
N ALA A 114 -30.59 3.40 8.69
CA ALA A 114 -31.83 2.70 9.02
C ALA A 114 -31.61 1.18 8.96
N ILE A 115 -30.70 0.70 8.12
CA ILE A 115 -30.35 -0.72 8.01
C ILE A 115 -29.75 -1.22 9.32
N LEU A 116 -28.77 -0.50 9.88
CA LEU A 116 -28.13 -0.86 11.15
C LEU A 116 -29.03 -0.67 12.38
N SER A 117 -30.08 0.13 12.26
CA SER A 117 -31.04 0.37 13.35
C SER A 117 -32.07 -0.76 13.53
N GLN A 118 -32.09 -1.73 12.62
CA GLN A 118 -32.98 -2.89 12.71
C GLN A 118 -32.61 -3.82 13.88
N ASP A 119 -33.60 -4.54 14.39
CA ASP A 119 -33.37 -5.58 15.39
C ASP A 119 -32.54 -6.74 14.81
N LYS A 120 -31.52 -7.15 15.56
CA LYS A 120 -30.52 -8.12 15.11
C LYS A 120 -30.69 -9.45 15.84
N ILE A 121 -30.98 -10.52 15.11
CA ILE A 121 -31.07 -11.89 15.67
C ILE A 121 -29.70 -12.50 16.02
N HIS A 122 -28.62 -11.97 15.45
CA HIS A 122 -27.28 -12.54 15.57
C HIS A 122 -26.50 -11.89 16.69
N VAL A 123 -25.72 -12.67 17.44
CA VAL A 123 -24.97 -12.14 18.58
C VAL A 123 -23.70 -11.42 18.13
N GLN A 124 -22.98 -11.95 17.14
CA GLN A 124 -21.70 -11.40 16.68
C GLN A 124 -21.56 -11.47 15.17
N ASP A 125 -20.74 -10.57 14.63
CA ASP A 125 -20.31 -10.60 13.24
C ASP A 125 -19.00 -11.35 13.02
N PRO A 126 -18.77 -11.84 11.78
CA PRO A 126 -17.47 -12.35 11.36
C PRO A 126 -16.34 -11.34 11.57
N TYR A 127 -15.12 -11.85 11.75
CA TYR A 127 -13.95 -11.01 12.05
C TYR A 127 -13.62 -9.99 10.95
N SER A 128 -13.94 -10.28 9.70
CA SER A 128 -13.75 -9.33 8.58
C SER A 128 -14.51 -8.01 8.75
N PHE A 129 -15.52 -8.00 9.63
CA PHE A 129 -16.26 -6.81 10.05
C PHE A 129 -15.84 -6.37 11.46
N ARG A 130 -15.96 -7.28 12.43
CA ARG A 130 -15.76 -6.96 13.85
C ARG A 130 -14.33 -6.56 14.20
N CYS A 131 -13.35 -7.02 13.43
CA CYS A 131 -11.94 -6.74 13.66
C CYS A 131 -11.37 -5.63 12.77
N VAL A 132 -12.23 -4.87 12.05
CA VAL A 132 -11.81 -3.74 11.21
C VAL A 132 -10.93 -2.74 11.98
N PRO A 133 -11.29 -2.30 13.20
CA PRO A 133 -10.45 -1.38 13.96
C PRO A 133 -9.04 -1.91 14.20
N GLN A 134 -8.91 -3.19 14.54
CA GLN A 134 -7.65 -3.83 14.88
C GLN A 134 -6.77 -3.99 13.63
N VAL A 135 -7.35 -4.43 12.51
CA VAL A 135 -6.60 -4.70 11.28
C VAL A 135 -6.25 -3.41 10.54
N HIS A 136 -7.23 -2.55 10.26
CA HIS A 136 -6.93 -1.28 9.59
C HIS A 136 -6.07 -0.37 10.46
N GLY A 137 -6.33 -0.36 11.77
CA GLY A 137 -5.55 0.41 12.73
C GLY A 137 -4.07 0.01 12.76
N ALA A 138 -3.78 -1.30 12.77
CA ALA A 138 -2.39 -1.78 12.71
C ALA A 138 -1.69 -1.35 11.41
N SER A 139 -2.38 -1.38 10.27
CA SER A 139 -1.82 -0.93 8.99
C SER A 139 -1.59 0.59 8.95
N LYS A 140 -2.44 1.39 9.61
CA LYS A 140 -2.24 2.85 9.76
C LYS A 140 -1.05 3.17 10.65
N ASP A 141 -0.91 2.47 11.77
CA ASP A 141 0.24 2.63 12.66
C ASP A 141 1.56 2.21 11.95
N ALA A 142 1.52 1.16 11.13
CA ALA A 142 2.65 0.75 10.29
C ALA A 142 2.99 1.81 9.22
N TYR A 143 1.97 2.38 8.56
CA TYR A 143 2.14 3.47 7.61
C TYR A 143 2.83 4.68 8.24
N ASP A 144 2.35 5.14 9.41
CA ASP A 144 2.93 6.28 10.13
C ASP A 144 4.43 6.03 10.44
N HIS A 145 4.78 4.81 10.84
CA HIS A 145 6.17 4.43 11.10
C HIS A 145 7.03 4.47 9.83
N VAL A 146 6.55 3.89 8.73
CA VAL A 146 7.28 3.87 7.45
C VAL A 146 7.44 5.29 6.90
N ALA A 147 6.40 6.11 6.97
CA ALA A 147 6.43 7.50 6.51
C ALA A 147 7.52 8.31 7.20
N ALA A 148 7.68 8.17 8.52
CA ALA A 148 8.71 8.87 9.28
C ALA A 148 10.15 8.49 8.86
N VAL A 149 10.38 7.22 8.51
CA VAL A 149 11.69 6.76 8.02
C VAL A 149 11.98 7.35 6.63
N PHE A 150 10.99 7.36 5.74
CA PHE A 150 11.13 7.97 4.41
C PHE A 150 11.30 9.50 4.47
N GLU A 151 10.65 10.17 5.42
CA GLU A 151 10.86 11.60 5.68
C GLU A 151 12.29 11.90 6.15
N THR A 152 12.89 11.02 6.94
CA THR A 152 14.31 11.15 7.30
C THR A 152 15.20 10.96 6.08
N GLU A 153 14.96 9.88 5.32
CA GLU A 153 15.82 9.52 4.19
C GLU A 153 15.78 10.57 3.06
N ILE A 154 14.59 11.10 2.72
CA ILE A 154 14.46 12.09 1.64
C ILE A 154 15.22 13.38 1.94
N ASN A 155 15.47 13.68 3.22
CA ASN A 155 16.23 14.83 3.69
C ASN A 155 17.70 14.49 4.01
N SER A 156 18.16 13.27 3.70
CA SER A 156 19.51 12.79 4.01
C SER A 156 20.47 12.88 2.82
N VAL A 157 21.77 13.03 3.12
CA VAL A 157 22.85 12.87 2.12
C VAL A 157 23.25 11.40 2.05
N THR A 158 22.87 10.74 0.95
CA THR A 158 23.10 9.30 0.74
C THR A 158 24.24 8.99 -0.23
N ASP A 159 24.97 10.00 -0.69
CA ASP A 159 26.10 9.82 -1.60
C ASP A 159 27.36 9.34 -0.86
N ASN A 160 28.42 9.02 -1.61
CA ASN A 160 29.74 8.72 -1.07
C ASN A 160 30.84 8.95 -2.13
N PRO A 161 32.04 9.45 -1.75
CA PRO A 161 32.43 9.94 -0.42
C PRO A 161 31.72 11.23 -0.02
N ASN A 162 31.51 11.43 1.27
CA ASN A 162 30.95 12.69 1.79
C ASN A 162 32.07 13.73 1.94
N VAL A 163 31.74 14.97 1.63
CA VAL A 163 32.67 16.12 1.70
C VAL A 163 32.17 17.06 2.77
N PHE A 164 33.06 17.37 3.72
CA PHE A 164 32.83 18.23 4.88
C PHE A 164 33.80 19.42 4.78
N PRO A 165 33.40 20.51 4.08
CA PRO A 165 34.32 21.58 3.73
C PRO A 165 34.84 22.38 4.93
N ASP A 166 33.99 22.57 5.94
CA ASP A 166 34.34 23.34 7.14
C ASP A 166 35.39 22.60 7.99
N GLU A 167 35.44 21.28 7.87
CA GLU A 167 36.37 20.38 8.53
C GLU A 167 37.59 20.00 7.67
N ASP A 168 37.68 20.49 6.41
CA ASP A 168 38.67 20.08 5.41
C ASP A 168 38.79 18.54 5.29
N LEU A 169 37.63 17.87 5.24
CA LEU A 169 37.54 16.42 5.40
C LEU A 169 36.73 15.74 4.28
N ILE A 170 37.27 14.65 3.75
CA ILE A 170 36.59 13.73 2.84
C ILE A 170 36.49 12.35 3.50
N LEU A 171 35.27 11.86 3.68
CA LEU A 171 35.00 10.58 4.33
C LEU A 171 34.40 9.57 3.35
N SER A 172 35.01 8.38 3.28
CA SER A 172 34.38 7.22 2.66
C SER A 172 33.58 6.46 3.72
N ALA A 173 32.26 6.44 3.55
CA ALA A 173 31.26 5.85 4.45
C ALA A 173 30.22 5.03 3.66
N GLY A 174 29.14 4.62 4.32
CA GLY A 174 28.12 3.69 3.80
C GLY A 174 26.72 4.26 3.63
N ASN A 175 26.54 5.60 3.57
CA ASN A 175 25.21 6.22 3.55
C ASN A 175 24.35 5.86 2.33
N PHE A 176 24.95 5.28 1.27
CA PHE A 176 24.22 4.75 0.12
C PHE A 176 23.51 3.41 0.39
N HIS A 177 23.78 2.75 1.52
CA HIS A 177 23.23 1.44 1.81
C HIS A 177 21.76 1.52 2.25
N GLY A 178 20.84 1.21 1.34
CA GLY A 178 19.38 1.38 1.53
C GLY A 178 18.67 0.41 2.48
N GLN A 179 19.34 -0.19 3.47
CA GLN A 179 18.69 -1.10 4.44
C GLN A 179 17.52 -0.42 5.18
N PRO A 180 17.64 0.85 5.62
CA PRO A 180 16.54 1.56 6.28
C PRO A 180 15.31 1.80 5.39
N LEU A 181 15.44 1.66 4.06
CA LEU A 181 14.29 1.71 3.16
C LEU A 181 13.77 0.30 2.85
N ALA A 182 14.66 -0.66 2.66
CA ALA A 182 14.30 -2.02 2.26
C ALA A 182 13.39 -2.71 3.28
N LEU A 183 13.76 -2.66 4.58
CA LEU A 183 12.95 -3.22 5.67
C LEU A 183 11.56 -2.58 5.72
N GLN A 184 11.49 -1.27 5.51
CA GLN A 184 10.29 -0.45 5.62
C GLN A 184 9.35 -0.67 4.44
N LEU A 185 9.89 -0.89 3.24
CA LEU A 185 9.11 -1.25 2.05
C LEU A 185 8.49 -2.64 2.19
N ASP A 186 9.23 -3.61 2.75
CA ASP A 186 8.70 -4.93 3.08
C ASP A 186 7.62 -4.83 4.16
N TYR A 187 7.85 -4.04 5.21
CA TYR A 187 6.87 -3.83 6.28
C TYR A 187 5.59 -3.16 5.76
N LEU A 188 5.70 -2.14 4.91
CA LEU A 188 4.56 -1.49 4.26
C LEU A 188 3.79 -2.45 3.35
N ALA A 189 4.49 -3.29 2.58
CA ALA A 189 3.86 -4.28 1.73
C ALA A 189 2.99 -5.26 2.55
N ILE A 190 3.53 -5.78 3.66
CA ILE A 190 2.80 -6.66 4.59
C ILE A 190 1.57 -5.92 5.15
N ALA A 191 1.76 -4.70 5.66
CA ALA A 191 0.71 -3.91 6.27
C ALA A 191 -0.45 -3.62 5.31
N ILE A 192 -0.16 -3.26 4.06
CA ILE A 192 -1.20 -2.95 3.07
C ILE A 192 -1.83 -4.21 2.48
N ALA A 193 -1.08 -5.32 2.33
CA ALA A 193 -1.65 -6.59 1.91
C ALA A 193 -2.78 -7.07 2.85
N GLU A 194 -2.67 -6.83 4.15
CA GLU A 194 -3.71 -7.18 5.12
C GLU A 194 -5.00 -6.35 4.95
N ILE A 195 -4.92 -5.11 4.46
CA ILE A 195 -6.10 -4.32 4.07
C ILE A 195 -6.86 -5.01 2.93
N GLY A 196 -6.14 -5.47 1.91
CA GLY A 196 -6.72 -6.24 0.81
C GLY A 196 -7.29 -7.59 1.26
N SER A 197 -6.57 -8.29 2.15
CA SER A 197 -6.97 -9.59 2.71
C SER A 197 -8.30 -9.49 3.44
N ILE A 198 -8.46 -8.54 4.36
CA ILE A 198 -9.71 -8.37 5.12
C ILE A 198 -10.85 -7.84 4.24
N ALA A 199 -10.57 -6.97 3.26
CA ALA A 199 -11.54 -6.48 2.29
C ALA A 199 -12.12 -7.61 1.44
N GLU A 200 -11.29 -8.52 0.94
CA GLU A 200 -11.75 -9.68 0.18
C GLU A 200 -12.65 -10.60 1.01
N ARG A 201 -12.35 -10.77 2.31
CA ARG A 201 -13.26 -11.50 3.20
C ARG A 201 -14.62 -10.80 3.34
N ARG A 202 -14.69 -9.47 3.36
CA ARG A 202 -15.96 -8.72 3.34
C ARG A 202 -16.69 -8.86 2.00
N ILE A 203 -15.97 -8.80 0.87
CA ILE A 203 -16.52 -9.09 -0.46
C ILE A 203 -17.21 -10.46 -0.45
N TYR A 204 -16.52 -11.50 0.00
CA TYR A 204 -17.10 -12.85 0.11
C TYR A 204 -18.36 -12.86 1.00
N ARG A 205 -18.34 -12.20 2.16
CA ARG A 205 -19.49 -12.17 3.09
C ARG A 205 -20.72 -11.51 2.49
N LEU A 206 -20.57 -10.50 1.65
CA LEU A 206 -21.72 -9.89 0.96
C LEU A 206 -22.27 -10.79 -0.15
N LEU A 207 -21.42 -11.61 -0.77
CA LEU A 207 -21.79 -12.48 -1.89
C LEU A 207 -22.31 -13.86 -1.45
N GLU A 208 -22.11 -14.26 -0.19
CA GLU A 208 -22.47 -15.60 0.30
C GLU A 208 -23.98 -15.87 0.36
N GLY A 209 -24.83 -14.86 0.10
CA GLY A 209 -26.29 -15.00 0.08
C GLY A 209 -26.92 -15.14 1.48
N LYS A 210 -26.29 -14.53 2.48
CA LYS A 210 -26.79 -14.51 3.86
C LYS A 210 -27.29 -13.12 4.24
N ARG A 211 -27.88 -13.01 5.44
CA ARG A 211 -28.37 -11.75 6.01
C ARG A 211 -29.45 -11.07 5.15
N GLY A 212 -30.23 -11.85 4.39
CA GLY A 212 -31.25 -11.31 3.50
C GLY A 212 -30.71 -10.69 2.19
N LEU A 213 -29.44 -10.91 1.85
CA LEU A 213 -28.90 -10.62 0.52
C LEU A 213 -29.06 -11.84 -0.40
N PRO A 214 -29.32 -11.64 -1.71
CA PRO A 214 -29.30 -12.74 -2.66
C PRO A 214 -27.87 -13.24 -2.91
N ALA A 215 -27.73 -14.53 -3.20
CA ALA A 215 -26.43 -15.12 -3.54
C ALA A 215 -25.79 -14.38 -4.72
N PHE A 216 -24.50 -14.08 -4.60
CA PHE A 216 -23.70 -13.33 -5.57
C PHE A 216 -24.24 -11.94 -5.93
N LEU A 217 -25.18 -11.40 -5.14
CA LEU A 217 -25.84 -10.12 -5.35
C LEU A 217 -26.51 -10.01 -6.74
N THR A 218 -27.22 -11.07 -7.13
CA THR A 218 -27.91 -11.16 -8.42
C THR A 218 -29.43 -11.24 -8.25
N ALA A 219 -30.17 -10.77 -9.26
CA ALA A 219 -31.64 -10.80 -9.22
C ALA A 219 -32.18 -12.21 -9.52
N ASN A 220 -31.51 -12.96 -10.41
CA ASN A 220 -31.90 -14.31 -10.83
C ASN A 220 -30.80 -15.36 -10.56
N PRO A 221 -30.62 -15.83 -9.31
CA PRO A 221 -29.60 -16.83 -8.97
C PRO A 221 -29.77 -18.13 -9.79
N GLY A 222 -28.67 -18.65 -10.32
CA GLY A 222 -28.65 -19.86 -11.15
C GLY A 222 -28.76 -19.59 -12.66
N LEU A 223 -29.26 -18.42 -13.06
CA LEU A 223 -29.21 -17.93 -14.44
C LEU A 223 -28.14 -16.85 -14.61
N GLU A 224 -28.01 -15.98 -13.63
CA GLU A 224 -27.02 -14.90 -13.60
C GLU A 224 -25.87 -15.25 -12.63
N SER A 225 -24.64 -14.91 -13.00
CA SER A 225 -23.46 -15.10 -12.15
C SER A 225 -23.23 -13.96 -11.15
N GLY A 226 -23.98 -12.85 -11.25
CA GLY A 226 -23.79 -11.68 -10.40
C GLY A 226 -22.33 -11.21 -10.36
N LEU A 227 -21.83 -10.97 -9.14
CA LEU A 227 -20.44 -10.57 -8.90
C LEU A 227 -19.51 -11.76 -8.54
N MET A 228 -19.89 -13.00 -8.86
CA MET A 228 -19.09 -14.20 -8.56
C MET A 228 -17.66 -14.10 -9.08
N ILE A 229 -17.48 -13.73 -10.35
CA ILE A 229 -16.16 -13.67 -10.98
C ILE A 229 -15.33 -12.50 -10.43
N ALA A 230 -15.96 -11.40 -10.03
CA ALA A 230 -15.25 -10.30 -9.37
C ALA A 230 -14.63 -10.78 -8.04
N GLN A 231 -15.31 -11.65 -7.29
CA GLN A 231 -14.74 -12.26 -6.09
C GLN A 231 -13.57 -13.20 -6.40
N TYR A 232 -13.62 -13.95 -7.51
CA TYR A 232 -12.49 -14.79 -7.93
C TYR A 232 -11.26 -13.94 -8.25
N THR A 233 -11.46 -12.81 -8.92
CA THR A 233 -10.38 -11.83 -9.17
C THR A 233 -9.79 -11.31 -7.86
N ALA A 234 -10.62 -10.86 -6.91
CA ALA A 234 -10.15 -10.38 -5.62
C ALA A 234 -9.37 -11.47 -4.85
N ALA A 235 -9.89 -12.70 -4.81
CA ALA A 235 -9.24 -13.83 -4.12
C ALA A 235 -7.89 -14.19 -4.76
N SER A 236 -7.80 -14.18 -6.09
CA SER A 236 -6.55 -14.41 -6.82
C SER A 236 -5.50 -13.36 -6.50
N ILE A 237 -5.90 -12.08 -6.50
CA ILE A 237 -5.01 -10.96 -6.16
C ILE A 237 -4.51 -11.06 -4.71
N VAL A 238 -5.39 -11.36 -3.75
CA VAL A 238 -4.98 -11.59 -2.34
C VAL A 238 -3.97 -12.73 -2.25
N SER A 239 -4.18 -13.83 -2.98
CA SER A 239 -3.25 -14.96 -3.01
C SER A 239 -1.88 -14.55 -3.56
N GLN A 240 -1.84 -13.73 -4.61
CA GLN A 240 -0.59 -13.22 -5.18
C GLN A 240 0.16 -12.32 -4.18
N ASN A 241 -0.56 -11.43 -3.48
CA ASN A 241 0.04 -10.54 -2.47
C ASN A 241 0.77 -11.31 -1.36
N LYS A 242 0.31 -12.51 -0.99
CA LYS A 242 1.01 -13.35 -0.01
C LYS A 242 2.45 -13.68 -0.44
N GLN A 243 2.66 -13.94 -1.74
CA GLN A 243 4.00 -14.22 -2.28
C GLN A 243 4.85 -12.94 -2.32
N PHE A 244 4.24 -11.82 -2.70
CA PHE A 244 4.90 -10.51 -2.67
C PHE A 244 5.20 -10.00 -1.25
N CYS A 245 4.65 -10.61 -0.20
CA CYS A 245 4.97 -10.24 1.17
C CYS A 245 6.19 -10.97 1.75
N THR A 246 6.82 -11.89 1.00
CA THR A 246 8.11 -12.46 1.38
C THR A 246 9.18 -11.35 1.37
N PRO A 247 9.86 -11.04 2.49
CA PRO A 247 10.79 -9.92 2.57
C PRO A 247 11.94 -10.05 1.57
N SER A 248 12.26 -8.97 0.86
CA SER A 248 13.45 -8.90 0.01
C SER A 248 14.67 -8.42 0.78
N SER A 249 14.46 -7.62 1.83
CA SER A 249 15.48 -7.03 2.69
C SER A 249 16.29 -8.01 3.55
N VAL A 250 15.90 -9.29 3.57
CA VAL A 250 16.61 -10.37 4.25
C VAL A 250 17.51 -11.18 3.32
N ASP A 251 17.52 -10.84 2.03
CA ASP A 251 18.36 -11.45 1.01
C ASP A 251 19.57 -10.56 0.70
N THR A 252 20.67 -11.16 0.28
CA THR A 252 21.89 -10.48 -0.14
C THR A 252 22.71 -11.42 -1.04
N ILE A 253 23.42 -10.86 -2.01
CA ILE A 253 24.39 -11.59 -2.82
C ILE A 253 25.60 -10.68 -3.06
N GLU A 254 26.80 -11.23 -2.87
CA GLU A 254 28.02 -10.46 -3.06
C GLU A 254 28.22 -10.05 -4.52
N SER A 255 28.74 -8.85 -4.72
CA SER A 255 29.21 -8.36 -6.01
C SER A 255 30.63 -7.80 -5.90
N SER A 256 31.18 -7.41 -7.05
CA SER A 256 32.45 -6.66 -7.09
C SER A 256 33.61 -7.41 -6.41
N ASN A 257 33.71 -8.72 -6.64
CA ASN A 257 34.75 -9.60 -6.10
C ASN A 257 34.84 -9.57 -4.55
N GLY A 258 33.68 -9.55 -3.88
CA GLY A 258 33.57 -9.55 -2.42
C GLY A 258 33.72 -8.17 -1.77
N GLN A 259 33.87 -7.10 -2.55
CA GLN A 259 33.94 -5.74 -2.01
C GLN A 259 32.57 -5.18 -1.62
N GLU A 260 31.52 -5.60 -2.34
CA GLU A 260 30.11 -5.30 -2.05
C GLU A 260 29.47 -6.60 -1.56
N ASP A 261 29.86 -7.03 -0.35
CA ASP A 261 29.50 -8.32 0.25
C ASP A 261 28.13 -8.33 0.94
N HIS A 262 27.58 -7.15 1.22
CA HIS A 262 26.24 -6.98 1.78
C HIS A 262 25.47 -5.87 1.06
N VAL A 263 24.25 -6.20 0.62
CA VAL A 263 23.35 -5.26 -0.05
C VAL A 263 21.93 -5.37 0.52
N SER A 264 21.14 -4.31 0.39
CA SER A 264 19.80 -4.24 1.01
C SER A 264 18.67 -4.89 0.21
N MET A 265 18.90 -5.19 -1.08
CA MET A 265 17.85 -5.59 -2.03
C MET A 265 16.65 -4.62 -2.07
N GLY A 266 16.83 -3.35 -1.67
CA GLY A 266 15.72 -2.43 -1.50
C GLY A 266 15.01 -2.03 -2.80
N ALA A 267 15.66 -2.12 -3.96
CA ALA A 267 15.01 -1.95 -5.27
C ALA A 267 13.94 -3.05 -5.52
N ASN A 268 14.22 -4.28 -5.09
CA ASN A 268 13.30 -5.40 -5.19
C ASN A 268 12.14 -5.20 -4.21
N ALA A 269 12.44 -4.79 -2.97
CA ALA A 269 11.41 -4.43 -1.98
C ALA A 269 10.48 -3.32 -2.51
N ALA A 270 11.05 -2.29 -3.14
CA ALA A 270 10.33 -1.13 -3.66
C ALA A 270 9.34 -1.49 -4.80
N THR A 271 9.83 -2.19 -5.81
CA THR A 271 9.00 -2.59 -6.97
C THR A 271 7.91 -3.59 -6.60
N LYS A 272 8.22 -4.50 -5.67
CA LYS A 272 7.27 -5.46 -5.09
C LYS A 272 6.21 -4.78 -4.23
N CYS A 273 6.60 -3.83 -3.38
CA CYS A 273 5.67 -3.04 -2.58
C CYS A 273 4.66 -2.31 -3.48
N LEU A 274 5.12 -1.65 -4.55
CA LEU A 274 4.22 -1.00 -5.50
C LEU A 274 3.20 -1.96 -6.11
N ARG A 275 3.61 -3.20 -6.45
CA ARG A 275 2.69 -4.23 -6.94
C ARG A 275 1.61 -4.58 -5.92
N VAL A 276 1.98 -4.72 -4.64
CA VAL A 276 1.00 -4.96 -3.56
C VAL A 276 0.02 -3.80 -3.43
N ILE A 277 0.53 -2.56 -3.43
CA ILE A 277 -0.31 -1.35 -3.40
C ILE A 277 -1.35 -1.37 -4.53
N GLU A 278 -0.90 -1.50 -5.78
CA GLU A 278 -1.77 -1.50 -6.96
C GLU A 278 -2.78 -2.66 -6.94
N ASN A 279 -2.38 -3.82 -6.39
CA ASN A 279 -3.26 -4.96 -6.18
C ASN A 279 -4.37 -4.66 -5.17
N VAL A 280 -4.05 -3.98 -4.07
CA VAL A 280 -5.03 -3.58 -3.05
C VAL A 280 -5.96 -2.49 -3.56
N GLU A 281 -5.50 -1.56 -4.42
CA GLU A 281 -6.37 -0.62 -5.13
C GLU A 281 -7.47 -1.34 -5.93
N ARG A 282 -7.11 -2.41 -6.64
CA ARG A 282 -8.07 -3.24 -7.40
C ARG A 282 -9.05 -3.98 -6.49
N ILE A 283 -8.58 -4.53 -5.37
CA ILE A 283 -9.44 -5.20 -4.38
C ILE A 283 -10.46 -4.20 -3.80
N GLN A 284 -10.03 -3.00 -3.43
CA GLN A 284 -10.93 -1.98 -2.90
C GLN A 284 -11.95 -1.48 -3.92
N ALA A 285 -11.61 -1.44 -5.21
CA ALA A 285 -12.57 -1.15 -6.27
C ALA A 285 -13.67 -2.23 -6.35
N ILE A 286 -13.29 -3.52 -6.23
CA ILE A 286 -14.24 -4.64 -6.17
C ILE A 286 -15.08 -4.59 -4.89
N GLU A 287 -14.47 -4.23 -3.76
CA GLU A 287 -15.17 -4.07 -2.47
C GLU A 287 -16.23 -2.99 -2.54
N LEU A 288 -15.89 -1.81 -3.06
CA LEU A 288 -16.81 -0.70 -3.24
C LEU A 288 -17.96 -1.06 -4.19
N LEU A 289 -17.67 -1.72 -5.31
CA LEU A 289 -18.70 -2.22 -6.23
C LEU A 289 -19.65 -3.20 -5.54
N THR A 290 -19.09 -4.13 -4.75
CA THR A 290 -19.85 -5.16 -4.03
C THR A 290 -20.73 -4.55 -2.95
N ALA A 291 -20.17 -3.65 -2.13
CA ALA A 291 -20.90 -2.94 -1.09
C ALA A 291 -22.04 -2.10 -1.66
N SER A 292 -21.76 -1.33 -2.72
CA SER A 292 -22.77 -0.52 -3.40
C SER A 292 -23.92 -1.37 -3.93
N LYS A 293 -23.60 -2.50 -4.60
CA LYS A 293 -24.62 -3.42 -5.11
C LYS A 293 -25.43 -4.05 -3.98
N ALA A 294 -24.80 -4.40 -2.86
CA ALA A 294 -25.47 -4.97 -1.70
C ALA A 294 -26.43 -3.97 -1.03
N LEU A 295 -26.05 -2.69 -0.91
CA LEU A 295 -26.92 -1.62 -0.41
C LEU A 295 -28.17 -1.43 -1.27
N GLU A 296 -28.06 -1.59 -2.60
CA GLU A 296 -29.24 -1.52 -3.48
C GLU A 296 -30.29 -2.59 -3.14
N PHE A 297 -29.87 -3.78 -2.70
CA PHE A 297 -30.78 -4.84 -2.24
C PHE A 297 -31.38 -4.58 -0.85
N ARG A 298 -30.96 -3.52 -0.15
CA ARG A 298 -31.53 -3.09 1.14
C ARG A 298 -32.66 -2.09 1.00
N ARG A 299 -32.90 -1.56 -0.21
CA ARG A 299 -34.00 -0.61 -0.44
C ARG A 299 -35.36 -1.23 -0.04
N PRO A 300 -36.27 -0.43 0.56
CA PRO A 300 -36.23 1.02 0.67
C PRO A 300 -35.49 1.58 1.89
N LEU A 301 -34.83 0.73 2.70
CA LEU A 301 -34.00 1.21 3.81
C LEU A 301 -32.82 2.04 3.26
N LYS A 302 -32.40 3.04 4.04
CA LYS A 302 -31.35 4.00 3.70
C LYS A 302 -30.22 3.92 4.70
#